data_AF-A0A963W628-F1
#
_entry.id   AF-A0A963W628-F1
#
_cell.length_a   1.000
_cell.length_b   1.000
_cell.length_c   1.000
_cell.angle_alpha   90.00
_cell.angle_beta   90.00
_cell.angle_gamma   90.00
#
_symmetry.space_group_name_H-M   'P 1'
#
loop_
_entity.id
_entity.type
_entity.pdbx_description
1 polymer ?
#
loop_
_entity_poly.entity_id
_entity_poly.type
_entity_poly.pdbx_seq_one_letter_code
_entity_poly.pdbx_strand_id
1 'polypeptide(L)'
;MRFFFYGTLLQGSCNAVATELHALLRPLELARVAGVLFAIPDPDGWYPALVLDDAGMTLGMIYETGEHFSVEDLARMDAYEDYDPAHPERSLYIRSEVAVMDGGAAQAYVWNGPLPIGARLIVDGDFRRWLAEEGLPQFRGLREG
;
A
#
# COMPACT_ATOMS: atom_id res chain seq x y z
N MET A 1 -14.70 3.31 7.76
CA MET A 1 -13.80 3.75 6.67
C MET A 1 -13.31 2.52 5.92
N ARG A 2 -12.98 2.65 4.64
CA ARG A 2 -12.42 1.56 3.83
C ARG A 2 -11.01 1.90 3.39
N PHE A 3 -10.16 0.88 3.35
CA PHE A 3 -8.80 0.95 2.87
C PHE A 3 -8.60 0.01 1.70
N PHE A 4 -7.81 0.44 0.72
CA PHE A 4 -7.32 -0.39 -0.36
C PHE A 4 -5.83 -0.64 -0.14
N PHE A 5 -5.47 -1.89 0.15
CA PHE A 5 -4.06 -2.29 0.28
C PHE A 5 -3.65 -3.13 -0.93
N TYR A 6 -2.42 -2.93 -1.39
CA TYR A 6 -1.89 -3.51 -2.62
C TYR A 6 -0.46 -4.05 -2.47
N GLY A 7 0.10 -4.10 -1.25
CA GLY A 7 1.34 -4.85 -1.01
C GLY A 7 1.74 -5.03 0.45
N THR A 8 2.58 -4.18 1.04
CA THR A 8 3.18 -4.38 2.38
C THR A 8 2.17 -4.43 3.52
N LEU A 9 1.02 -3.78 3.37
CA LEU A 9 -0.10 -3.84 4.31
C LEU A 9 -1.11 -4.97 4.03
N LEU A 10 -0.89 -5.82 3.02
CA LEU A 10 -1.78 -6.96 2.76
C LEU A 10 -1.58 -8.09 3.79
N GLN A 11 -2.67 -8.79 4.13
CA GLN A 11 -2.69 -9.91 5.08
C GLN A 11 -1.73 -11.04 4.71
N GLY A 12 -0.78 -11.35 5.61
CA GLY A 12 0.30 -12.31 5.38
C GLY A 12 1.69 -11.66 5.20
N SER A 13 1.80 -10.33 5.24
CA SER A 13 3.08 -9.67 5.46
C SER A 13 3.53 -9.92 6.90
N CYS A 14 4.78 -10.34 7.08
CA CYS A 14 5.35 -10.63 8.41
C CYS A 14 5.82 -9.35 9.13
N ASN A 15 5.06 -8.27 9.05
CA ASN A 15 5.33 -7.04 9.80
C ASN A 15 4.36 -6.95 11.00
N ALA A 16 4.84 -6.37 12.10
CA ALA A 16 4.06 -6.26 13.34
C ALA A 16 2.82 -5.38 13.15
N VAL A 17 2.97 -4.30 12.36
CA VAL A 17 1.92 -3.32 12.07
C VAL A 17 0.75 -3.96 11.33
N ALA A 18 0.96 -4.70 10.23
CA ALA A 18 -0.15 -5.38 9.54
C ALA A 18 -0.77 -6.46 10.43
N THR A 19 0.02 -7.19 11.23
CA THR A 19 -0.53 -8.20 12.15
C THR A 19 -1.50 -7.58 13.14
N GLU A 20 -1.14 -6.45 13.76
CA GLU A 20 -2.00 -5.72 14.70
C GLU A 20 -3.20 -5.07 13.98
N LEU A 21 -2.99 -4.47 12.80
CA LEU A 21 -4.05 -3.86 12.01
C LEU A 21 -5.08 -4.88 11.53
N HIS A 22 -4.68 -6.10 11.16
CA HIS A 22 -5.62 -7.14 10.75
C HIS A 22 -6.53 -7.64 11.88
N ALA A 23 -6.21 -7.35 13.15
CA ALA A 23 -7.14 -7.57 14.25
C ALA A 23 -8.25 -6.50 14.30
N LEU A 24 -8.03 -5.34 13.70
CA LEU A 24 -8.91 -4.16 13.72
C LEU A 24 -9.58 -3.89 12.37
N LEU A 25 -9.09 -4.53 11.31
CA LEU A 25 -9.57 -4.41 9.95
C LEU A 25 -10.17 -5.73 9.47
N ARG A 26 -11.34 -5.65 8.84
CA ARG A 26 -12.00 -6.80 8.23
C ARG A 26 -11.73 -6.82 6.72
N PRO A 27 -11.15 -7.89 6.15
CA PRO A 27 -11.08 -8.02 4.70
C PRO A 27 -12.49 -8.15 4.12
N LEU A 28 -12.76 -7.43 3.03
CA LEU A 28 -14.04 -7.48 2.32
C LEU A 28 -13.91 -8.23 1.00
N GLU A 29 -13.19 -7.65 0.04
CA GLU A 29 -13.13 -8.16 -1.33
C GLU A 29 -11.87 -7.76 -2.07
N LEU A 30 -11.49 -8.55 -3.07
CA LEU A 30 -10.48 -8.17 -4.05
C LEU A 30 -11.00 -7.01 -4.88
N ALA A 31 -10.15 -6.02 -5.14
CA ALA A 31 -10.54 -4.81 -5.84
C ALA A 31 -9.45 -4.30 -6.78
N ARG A 32 -9.86 -3.36 -7.61
CA ARG A 32 -9.02 -2.69 -8.60
C ARG A 32 -9.16 -1.19 -8.49
N VAL A 33 -8.03 -0.50 -8.60
CA VAL A 33 -7.98 0.96 -8.68
C VAL A 33 -7.21 1.38 -9.94
N ALA A 34 -7.54 2.56 -10.47
CA ALA A 34 -6.81 3.14 -11.58
C ALA A 34 -5.42 3.59 -11.11
N GLY A 35 -4.39 3.09 -11.78
CA GLY A 35 -3.00 3.39 -11.43
C GLY A 35 -2.05 2.26 -11.76
N VAL A 36 -0.80 2.64 -11.97
CA VAL A 36 0.30 1.74 -12.31
C VAL A 36 1.09 1.41 -11.05
N LEU A 37 1.48 0.14 -10.91
CA LEU A 37 2.26 -0.32 -9.78
C LEU A 37 3.73 -0.51 -10.17
N PHE A 38 4.63 -0.01 -9.33
CA PHE A 38 6.06 -0.21 -9.47
C PHE A 38 6.61 -0.96 -8.25
N ALA A 39 7.55 -1.87 -8.46
CA ALA A 39 8.37 -2.45 -7.42
C ALA A 39 9.61 -1.57 -7.23
N ILE A 40 9.83 -1.10 -6.02
CA ILE A 40 10.98 -0.30 -5.65
C ILE A 40 12.00 -1.17 -4.91
N PRO A 41 13.28 -1.18 -5.34
CA PRO A 41 14.32 -1.93 -4.66
C PRO A 41 14.78 -1.22 -3.38
N ASP A 42 15.02 -2.01 -2.34
CA ASP A 42 15.68 -1.65 -1.10
C ASP A 42 16.71 -2.72 -0.74
N PRO A 43 17.81 -2.40 -0.03
CA PRO A 43 18.72 -3.41 0.50
C PRO A 43 18.02 -4.53 1.29
N ASP A 44 16.90 -4.23 1.96
CA ASP A 44 16.14 -5.17 2.78
C ASP A 44 14.92 -5.80 2.06
N GLY A 45 14.78 -5.57 0.75
CA GLY A 45 13.77 -6.19 -0.09
C GLY A 45 13.05 -5.23 -1.02
N TRP A 46 11.91 -5.64 -1.55
CA TRP A 46 11.14 -4.82 -2.49
C TRP A 46 9.84 -4.35 -1.86
N TYR A 47 9.40 -3.16 -2.27
CA TYR A 47 8.15 -2.56 -1.80
C TYR A 47 7.38 -1.92 -2.96
N PRO A 48 6.04 -1.88 -2.89
CA PRO A 48 5.21 -1.39 -3.99
C PRO A 48 5.07 0.14 -3.97
N ALA A 49 5.01 0.77 -5.13
CA ALA A 49 4.69 2.17 -5.30
C ALA A 49 3.52 2.30 -6.28
N LEU A 50 2.34 2.70 -5.77
CA LEU A 50 1.18 3.00 -6.60
C LEU A 50 1.28 4.42 -7.12
N VAL A 51 1.31 4.57 -8.44
CA VAL A 51 1.22 5.86 -9.14
C VAL A 51 -0.14 5.92 -9.81
N LEU A 52 -0.98 6.88 -9.40
CA LEU A 52 -2.29 7.07 -10.03
C LEU A 52 -2.14 7.45 -11.49
N ASP A 53 -2.89 6.78 -12.35
CA ASP A 53 -2.90 6.93 -13.79
C ASP A 53 -4.21 6.37 -14.34
N ASP A 54 -4.72 6.96 -15.42
CA ASP A 54 -6.04 6.61 -15.97
C ASP A 54 -6.02 5.36 -16.87
N ALA A 55 -4.84 4.93 -17.34
CA ALA A 55 -4.69 3.77 -18.22
C ALA A 55 -4.25 2.50 -17.48
N GLY A 56 -3.55 2.66 -16.35
CA GLY A 56 -3.08 1.57 -15.50
C GLY A 56 -4.18 0.95 -14.63
N MET A 57 -3.89 -0.24 -14.12
CA MET A 57 -4.72 -0.93 -13.13
C MET A 57 -3.82 -1.56 -12.07
N THR A 58 -4.21 -1.39 -10.80
CA THR A 58 -3.54 -2.02 -9.66
C THR A 58 -4.52 -2.93 -8.91
N LEU A 59 -4.09 -4.15 -8.61
CA LEU A 59 -4.84 -5.15 -7.88
C LEU A 59 -4.53 -5.08 -6.38
N GLY A 60 -5.56 -5.24 -5.56
CA GLY A 60 -5.41 -5.22 -4.11
C GLY A 60 -6.64 -5.79 -3.41
N MET A 61 -6.74 -5.52 -2.12
CA MET A 61 -7.82 -5.99 -1.26
C MET A 61 -8.39 -4.81 -0.50
N ILE A 62 -9.73 -4.75 -0.44
CA ILE A 62 -10.46 -3.80 0.39
C ILE A 62 -10.56 -4.33 1.81
N TYR A 63 -10.25 -3.46 2.75
CA TYR A 63 -10.44 -3.67 4.18
C TYR A 63 -11.40 -2.62 4.72
N GLU A 64 -12.24 -3.01 5.67
CA GLU A 64 -13.13 -2.11 6.39
C GLU A 64 -12.68 -2.00 7.85
N THR A 65 -12.68 -0.78 8.38
CA THR A 65 -12.38 -0.52 9.78
C THR A 65 -13.46 -1.09 10.70
N GLY A 66 -13.07 -1.87 11.69
CA GLY A 66 -13.96 -2.31 12.75
C GLY A 66 -14.32 -1.20 13.75
N GLU A 67 -15.21 -1.52 14.69
CA GLU A 67 -15.70 -0.58 15.72
C GLU A 67 -14.60 -0.03 16.63
N HIS A 68 -13.52 -0.79 16.83
CA HIS A 68 -12.39 -0.42 17.69
C HIS A 68 -11.26 0.30 16.97
N PHE A 69 -11.37 0.54 15.65
CA PHE A 69 -10.34 1.25 14.90
C PHE A 69 -10.33 2.73 15.32
N SER A 70 -9.18 3.21 15.79
CA SER A 70 -9.03 4.55 16.32
C SER A 70 -8.14 5.45 15.45
N VAL A 71 -8.03 6.72 15.84
CA VAL A 71 -7.12 7.68 15.18
C VAL A 71 -5.66 7.30 15.41
N GLU A 72 -5.35 6.67 16.54
CA GLU A 72 -4.01 6.15 16.83
C GLU A 72 -3.62 4.98 15.92
N ASP A 73 -4.57 4.12 15.54
CA ASP A 73 -4.34 3.08 14.51
C ASP A 73 -4.03 3.70 13.16
N LEU A 74 -4.79 4.74 12.80
CA LEU A 74 -4.57 5.49 11.58
C LEU A 74 -3.18 6.14 11.54
N ALA A 75 -2.77 6.75 12.65
CA ALA A 75 -1.45 7.35 12.79
C ALA A 75 -0.32 6.29 12.73
N ARG A 76 -0.55 5.08 13.26
CA ARG A 76 0.40 3.95 13.12
C ARG A 76 0.55 3.51 11.66
N MET A 77 -0.55 3.44 10.91
CA MET A 77 -0.51 3.16 9.47
C MET A 77 0.26 4.24 8.72
N ASP A 78 0.00 5.50 9.05
CA ASP A 78 0.67 6.66 8.43
C ASP A 78 2.16 6.65 8.67
N ALA A 79 2.58 6.44 9.92
CA ALA A 79 3.99 6.32 10.25
C ALA A 79 4.67 5.14 9.54
N TYR A 80 3.97 4.00 9.36
CA TYR A 80 4.52 2.85 8.65
C TYR A 80 4.76 3.12 7.17
N GLU A 81 3.85 3.86 6.53
CA GLU A 81 3.95 4.25 5.12
C GLU A 81 4.70 5.59 4.94
N ASP A 82 5.42 6.07 5.96
CA ASP A 82 6.16 7.34 5.94
C ASP A 82 5.31 8.50 5.40
N TYR A 83 4.09 8.60 5.95
CA TYR A 83 3.14 9.67 5.71
C TYR A 83 2.99 10.55 6.95
N ASP A 84 3.36 11.82 6.83
CA ASP A 84 3.07 12.87 7.80
C ASP A 84 1.94 13.77 7.26
N PRO A 85 0.72 13.70 7.81
CA PRO A 85 -0.39 14.56 7.41
C PRO A 85 -0.12 16.07 7.58
N ALA A 86 0.82 16.46 8.43
CA ALA A 86 1.22 17.86 8.62
C ALA A 86 2.21 18.35 7.56
N HIS A 87 2.96 17.43 6.93
CA HIS A 87 3.97 17.72 5.89
C HIS A 87 3.88 16.70 4.75
N PRO A 88 2.73 16.61 4.03
CA PRO A 88 2.52 15.62 2.99
C PRO A 88 3.57 15.70 1.88
N GLU A 89 4.13 16.88 1.60
CA GLU A 89 5.17 17.08 0.58
C GLU A 89 6.52 16.43 0.92
N ARG A 90 6.75 16.09 2.19
CA ARG A 90 7.96 15.42 2.67
C ARG A 90 7.78 13.92 2.86
N SER A 91 6.55 13.44 2.70
CA SER A 91 6.15 12.06 2.90
C SER A 91 6.49 11.21 1.68
N LEU A 92 6.83 9.94 1.89
CA LEU A 92 7.08 9.00 0.79
C LEU A 92 5.79 8.58 0.09
N TYR A 93 4.73 8.42 0.88
CA TYR A 93 3.38 8.17 0.39
C TYR A 93 2.43 9.25 0.89
N ILE A 94 1.38 9.50 0.12
CA ILE A 94 0.24 10.29 0.56
C ILE A 94 -0.97 9.36 0.66
N ARG A 95 -1.65 9.37 1.80
CA ARG A 95 -2.97 8.73 1.88
C ARG A 95 -3.99 9.58 1.12
N SER A 96 -4.60 9.00 0.10
CA SER A 96 -5.61 9.64 -0.73
C SER A 96 -6.84 8.74 -0.88
N GLU A 97 -8.01 9.37 -1.07
CA GLU A 97 -9.21 8.65 -1.46
C GLU A 97 -9.13 8.30 -2.95
N VAL A 98 -9.23 7.02 -3.27
CA VAL A 98 -9.20 6.50 -4.64
C VAL A 98 -10.54 5.84 -4.97
N ALA A 99 -10.97 6.02 -6.22
CA ALA A 99 -12.13 5.34 -6.75
C ALA A 99 -11.79 3.86 -7.01
N VAL A 100 -12.65 2.97 -6.51
CA VAL A 100 -12.57 1.54 -6.82
C VAL A 100 -13.32 1.30 -8.12
N MET A 101 -12.70 0.61 -9.08
CA MET A 101 -13.26 0.43 -10.43
C MET A 101 -14.62 -0.26 -10.42
N ASP A 102 -14.83 -1.20 -9.50
CA ASP A 102 -16.09 -1.94 -9.35
C ASP A 102 -17.13 -1.19 -8.48
N GLY A 103 -16.80 0.03 -8.05
CA GLY A 103 -17.70 0.96 -7.36
C GLY A 103 -17.24 1.32 -5.96
N GLY A 104 -17.61 2.54 -5.54
CA GLY A 104 -17.24 3.09 -4.24
C GLY A 104 -15.84 3.72 -4.21
N ALA A 105 -15.40 4.06 -3.01
CA ALA A 105 -14.11 4.67 -2.76
C ALA A 105 -13.44 4.06 -1.53
N ALA A 106 -12.12 4.09 -1.51
CA ALA A 106 -11.30 3.63 -0.40
C ALA A 106 -10.08 4.52 -0.24
N GLN A 107 -9.53 4.56 0.97
CA GLN A 107 -8.26 5.22 1.24
C GLN A 107 -7.11 4.31 0.77
N ALA A 108 -6.18 4.85 0.00
CA ALA A 108 -4.97 4.17 -0.44
C ALA A 108 -3.74 5.05 -0.19
N TYR A 109 -2.60 4.44 0.10
CA TYR A 109 -1.32 5.13 0.08
C TYR A 109 -0.85 5.25 -1.36
N VAL A 110 -0.49 6.44 -1.81
CA VAL A 110 -0.06 6.72 -3.19
C VAL A 110 1.36 7.26 -3.16
N TRP A 111 2.20 6.80 -4.07
CA TRP A 111 3.60 7.23 -4.15
C TRP A 111 3.70 8.75 -4.35
N ASN A 112 4.51 9.41 -3.53
CA ASN A 112 4.63 10.85 -3.50
C ASN A 112 6.04 11.31 -3.90
N GLY A 113 6.37 11.17 -5.18
CA GLY A 113 7.63 11.67 -5.69
C GLY A 113 8.09 11.02 -7.00
N PRO A 114 9.29 11.36 -7.48
CA PRO A 114 9.90 10.66 -8.59
C PRO A 114 10.20 9.20 -8.21
N LEU A 115 10.08 8.29 -9.16
CA LEU A 115 10.49 6.91 -8.97
C LEU A 115 12.02 6.83 -8.85
N PRO A 116 12.55 6.09 -7.86
CA PRO A 116 13.99 5.93 -7.70
C PRO A 116 14.60 5.07 -8.81
N ILE A 117 15.91 5.14 -8.95
CA ILE A 117 16.67 4.32 -9.89
C ILE A 117 16.45 2.83 -9.54
N GLY A 118 16.16 2.03 -10.57
CA GLY A 118 15.92 0.60 -10.41
C GLY A 118 14.47 0.24 -10.09
N ALA A 119 13.55 1.21 -10.01
CA ALA A 119 12.12 0.94 -9.97
C ALA A 119 11.70 0.10 -11.19
N ARG A 120 10.95 -0.98 -10.96
CA ARG A 120 10.49 -1.91 -11.99
C ARG A 120 8.98 -1.84 -12.12
N LEU A 121 8.47 -1.69 -13.34
CA LEU A 121 7.04 -1.73 -13.63
C LEU A 121 6.48 -3.14 -13.35
N ILE A 122 5.34 -3.20 -12.66
CA ILE A 122 4.55 -4.40 -12.44
C ILE A 122 3.34 -4.33 -13.38
N VAL A 123 3.46 -5.00 -14.53
CA VAL A 123 2.52 -4.85 -15.66
C VAL A 123 1.10 -5.33 -15.33
N ASP A 124 0.98 -6.39 -14.52
CA ASP A 124 -0.31 -6.96 -14.13
C ASP A 124 -0.93 -6.29 -12.89
N GLY A 125 -0.20 -5.36 -12.26
CA GLY A 125 -0.64 -4.64 -11.07
C GLY A 125 -0.74 -5.49 -9.80
N ASP A 126 -0.16 -6.70 -9.76
CA ASP A 126 -0.17 -7.57 -8.58
C ASP A 126 1.24 -7.74 -7.98
N PHE A 127 1.51 -6.99 -6.92
CA PHE A 127 2.81 -7.01 -6.25
C PHE A 127 3.20 -8.38 -5.68
N ARG A 128 2.22 -9.11 -5.12
CA ARG A 128 2.51 -10.41 -4.48
C ARG A 128 2.86 -11.46 -5.51
N ARG A 129 2.12 -11.47 -6.61
CA ARG A 129 2.41 -12.32 -7.74
C ARG A 129 3.79 -12.01 -8.33
N TRP A 130 4.09 -10.73 -8.55
CA TRP A 130 5.38 -10.29 -9.06
C TRP A 130 6.55 -10.75 -8.18
N LEU A 131 6.46 -10.59 -6.86
CA LEU A 131 7.49 -11.08 -5.92
C LEU A 131 7.70 -12.59 -6.03
N ALA A 132 6.61 -13.36 -6.13
CA ALA A 132 6.67 -14.81 -6.23
C ALA A 132 7.29 -15.29 -7.55
N GLU A 133 6.94 -14.64 -8.67
CA GLU A 133 7.47 -14.95 -9.99
C GLU A 133 8.97 -14.60 -10.11
N GLU A 134 9.40 -13.49 -9.50
CA GLU A 134 10.79 -13.05 -9.49
C GLU A 134 11.65 -13.74 -8.42
N GLY A 135 11.03 -14.43 -7.44
CA GLY A 135 11.73 -15.05 -6.31
C GLY A 135 12.37 -14.02 -5.37
N LEU A 136 11.81 -12.83 -5.27
CA LEU A 136 12.37 -11.69 -4.52
C LEU A 136 11.74 -11.55 -3.13
N PRO A 137 12.51 -11.09 -2.12
CA PRO A 137 11.95 -10.84 -0.80
C PRO A 137 11.12 -9.55 -0.77
N GLN A 138 9.97 -9.62 -0.09
CA GLN A 138 9.24 -8.42 0.34
C GLN A 138 10.03 -7.67 1.41
N PHE A 139 10.06 -6.35 1.34
CA PHE A 139 10.58 -5.48 2.40
C PHE A 139 9.76 -5.66 3.69
N ARG A 140 10.43 -5.86 4.83
CA ARG A 140 9.79 -6.16 6.13
C ARG A 140 10.14 -5.17 7.25
N GLY A 141 11.01 -4.20 6.98
CA GLY A 141 11.51 -3.27 8.00
C GLY A 141 10.50 -2.17 8.36
N LEU A 142 10.75 -1.52 9.51
CA LEU A 142 10.44 -0.11 9.70
C LEU A 142 11.62 0.63 9.08
N ARG A 143 11.39 1.58 8.17
CA ARG A 143 12.49 2.38 7.65
C ARG A 143 13.08 3.18 8.80
N GLU A 144 14.31 2.89 9.18
CA GLU A 144 15.09 3.83 9.99
C GLU A 144 15.39 5.02 9.07
N GLY A 145 14.81 6.19 9.40
CA GLY A 145 15.00 7.44 8.67
C GLY A 145 16.40 8.01 8.77
#